data_AF-A0A085NFE8-F1
#
_entry.id   AF-A0A085NFE8-F1
#
_cell.length_a   1.000
_cell.length_b   1.000
_cell.length_c   1.000
_cell.angle_alpha   90.00
_cell.angle_beta   90.00
_cell.angle_gamma   90.00
#
_symmetry.space_group_name_H-M   'P 1'
#
loop_
_entity.id
_entity.type
_entity.pdbx_description
1 polymer ?
#
loop_
_entity_poly.entity_id
_entity_poly.type
_entity_poly.pdbx_seq_one_letter_code
_entity_poly.pdbx_strand_id
1 'polypeptide(L)'
;MFLWHLQESNALIARFSLLVLIDLYRRRIWRDAKMANGIAQASLNPVNRIAITAVRFLLGSDVTCNKGIADDDDDEEEDDEPASDPEDQSRRYRTLKEMLLSYRVGKKSKKRCRMLEKAKEEMKKKNQKKQQRKKSFFADMSALEMIYDPQEFAEKLFRKLQASRDKYEIRLLYMALISRVIMVHRLILLSFYPFLQRYLTPHQRDVTKLLLFAAHASHDLVPPDVVEALVRVIAYNFITDRNSTEAITVGLNAIREIVCRCPLAISMELMQDLAGYKKYKNKNVAMGARSLIHLFRRINPKALTKKDRGRPTVASAQQESIAKPYGTRQVTSFVPGAENLTMEEIPGTFPSYPILVKMI
;
A
#
# COMPACT_ATOMS: atom_id res chain seq x y z
N MET A 1 -29.07 18.46 5.86
CA MET A 1 -28.63 19.85 6.16
C MET A 1 -27.15 20.03 5.81
N PHE A 2 -26.19 19.43 6.54
CA PHE A 2 -24.75 19.62 6.30
C PHE A 2 -24.22 19.21 4.91
N LEU A 3 -24.79 18.17 4.29
CA LEU A 3 -24.40 17.76 2.92
C LEU A 3 -24.78 18.80 1.85
N TRP A 4 -25.85 19.57 2.07
CA TRP A 4 -26.28 20.61 1.15
C TRP A 4 -25.38 21.85 1.28
N HIS A 5 -24.97 22.17 2.51
CA HIS A 5 -24.01 23.25 2.81
C HIS A 5 -22.60 23.03 2.22
N LEU A 6 -22.25 21.80 1.81
CA LEU A 6 -21.00 21.51 1.07
C LEU A 6 -21.02 22.01 -0.38
N GLN A 7 -22.22 22.15 -0.96
CA GLN A 7 -22.45 22.63 -2.33
C GLN A 7 -22.76 24.14 -2.36
N GLU A 8 -22.88 24.77 -1.19
CA GLU A 8 -23.29 26.16 -1.06
C GLU A 8 -22.13 27.12 -1.33
N SER A 9 -22.44 28.29 -1.90
CA SER A 9 -21.43 29.24 -2.43
C SER A 9 -20.48 29.79 -1.35
N ASN A 10 -20.84 29.72 -0.08
CA ASN A 10 -20.02 30.27 1.00
C ASN A 10 -18.93 29.29 1.46
N ALA A 11 -17.69 29.59 1.08
CA ALA A 11 -16.51 28.78 1.38
C ALA A 11 -16.28 28.53 2.89
N LEU A 12 -16.70 29.45 3.77
CA LEU A 12 -16.54 29.27 5.22
C LEU A 12 -17.52 28.22 5.75
N ILE A 13 -18.79 28.31 5.35
CA ILE A 13 -19.85 27.36 5.75
C ILE A 13 -19.52 25.96 5.23
N ALA A 14 -19.07 25.85 3.98
CA ALA A 14 -18.65 24.58 3.40
C ALA A 14 -17.45 23.97 4.16
N ARG A 15 -16.47 24.79 4.58
CA ARG A 15 -15.33 24.33 5.39
C ARG A 15 -15.75 23.83 6.77
N PHE A 16 -16.56 24.59 7.50
CA PHE A 16 -17.02 24.17 8.83
C PHE A 16 -17.89 22.91 8.74
N SER A 17 -18.78 22.84 7.76
CA SER A 17 -19.61 21.65 7.50
C SER A 17 -18.75 20.42 7.21
N LEU A 18 -17.71 20.56 6.37
CA LEU A 18 -16.76 19.47 6.10
C LEU A 18 -16.06 18.97 7.36
N LEU A 19 -15.59 19.88 8.22
CA LEU A 19 -14.90 19.52 9.46
C LEU A 19 -15.82 18.77 10.44
N VAL A 20 -17.06 19.22 10.59
CA VAL A 20 -18.07 18.54 11.41
C VAL A 20 -18.36 17.14 10.87
N LEU A 21 -18.52 17.00 9.54
CA LEU A 21 -18.75 15.70 8.91
C LEU A 21 -17.57 14.74 9.12
N ILE A 22 -16.33 15.24 9.02
CA ILE A 22 -15.12 14.47 9.29
C ILE A 22 -15.08 13.99 10.75
N ASP A 23 -15.36 14.87 11.73
CA ASP A 23 -15.36 14.49 13.15
C ASP A 23 -16.43 13.44 13.46
N LEU A 24 -17.64 13.61 12.94
CA LEU A 24 -18.74 12.66 13.11
C LEU A 24 -18.45 11.29 12.49
N TYR A 25 -17.78 11.28 11.34
CA TYR A 25 -17.35 10.05 10.67
C TYR A 25 -16.28 9.32 11.49
N ARG A 26 -15.27 10.05 12.00
CA ARG A 26 -14.20 9.47 12.84
C ARG A 26 -14.71 8.92 14.16
N ARG A 27 -15.67 9.60 14.79
CA ARG A 27 -16.35 9.14 16.01
C ARG A 27 -17.26 7.94 15.78
N ARG A 28 -17.38 7.47 14.54
CA ARG A 28 -18.20 6.33 14.12
C ARG A 28 -19.70 6.52 14.36
N ILE A 29 -20.15 7.77 14.51
CA ILE A 29 -21.55 8.12 14.75
C ILE A 29 -22.32 8.10 13.42
N TRP A 30 -21.74 8.69 12.37
CA TRP A 30 -22.30 8.73 11.03
C TRP A 30 -21.33 8.12 10.01
N ARG A 31 -21.37 6.79 9.86
CA ARG A 31 -20.61 6.02 8.87
C ARG A 31 -21.51 5.47 7.78
N ASP A 32 -22.07 6.39 7.00
CA ASP A 32 -22.92 6.04 5.87
C ASP A 32 -22.21 6.32 4.55
N ALA A 33 -22.56 5.54 3.53
CA ALA A 33 -22.08 5.76 2.17
C ALA A 33 -22.40 7.18 1.66
N LYS A 34 -23.56 7.74 2.02
CA LYS A 34 -23.93 9.12 1.67
C LYS A 34 -22.93 10.15 2.20
N MET A 35 -22.44 9.95 3.43
CA MET A 35 -21.48 10.85 4.06
C MET A 35 -20.09 10.72 3.45
N ALA A 36 -19.64 9.48 3.20
CA ALA A 36 -18.38 9.22 2.52
C ALA A 36 -18.35 9.86 1.12
N ASN A 37 -19.43 9.72 0.36
CA ASN A 37 -19.56 10.35 -0.96
C ASN A 37 -19.66 11.88 -0.88
N GLY A 38 -20.33 12.44 0.13
CA GLY A 38 -20.34 13.89 0.37
C GLY A 38 -18.94 14.45 0.65
N ILE A 39 -18.14 13.75 1.46
CA ILE A 39 -16.74 14.12 1.72
C ILE A 39 -15.88 13.92 0.46
N ALA A 40 -16.11 12.85 -0.31
CA ALA A 40 -15.43 12.64 -1.59
C ALA A 40 -15.74 13.76 -2.59
N GLN A 41 -16.99 14.21 -2.72
CA GLN A 41 -17.32 15.35 -3.56
C GLN A 41 -16.62 16.63 -3.11
N ALA A 42 -16.41 16.82 -1.81
CA ALA A 42 -15.66 17.96 -1.28
C ALA A 42 -14.19 17.98 -1.73
N SER A 43 -13.58 16.87 -2.15
CA SER A 43 -12.23 16.88 -2.73
C SER A 43 -12.20 17.50 -4.13
N LEU A 44 -13.35 17.58 -4.81
CA LEU A 44 -13.47 18.18 -6.14
C LEU A 44 -13.72 19.69 -6.10
N ASN A 45 -14.04 20.27 -4.93
CA ASN A 45 -14.31 21.71 -4.78
C ASN A 45 -13.16 22.61 -5.33
N PRO A 46 -13.46 23.76 -5.96
CA PRO A 46 -12.44 24.63 -6.54
C PRO A 46 -11.55 25.28 -5.47
N VAL A 47 -12.05 25.44 -4.25
CA VAL A 47 -11.28 25.97 -3.12
C VAL A 47 -10.34 24.90 -2.59
N ASN A 48 -9.04 25.06 -2.86
CA ASN A 48 -7.99 24.11 -2.47
C ASN A 48 -7.99 23.78 -0.97
N ARG A 49 -8.24 24.75 -0.08
CA ARG A 49 -8.29 24.50 1.38
C ARG A 49 -9.36 23.47 1.78
N ILE A 50 -10.53 23.52 1.16
CA ILE A 50 -11.61 22.55 1.40
C ILE A 50 -11.24 21.20 0.79
N ALA A 51 -10.76 21.21 -0.46
CA ALA A 51 -10.38 20.01 -1.17
C ALA A 51 -9.26 19.22 -0.46
N ILE A 52 -8.19 19.90 -0.02
CA ILE A 52 -7.07 19.29 0.70
C ILE A 52 -7.53 18.68 2.02
N THR A 53 -8.45 19.34 2.73
CA THR A 53 -9.02 18.84 3.99
C THR A 53 -9.75 17.51 3.77
N ALA A 54 -10.56 17.43 2.70
CA ALA A 54 -11.23 16.20 2.30
C ALA A 54 -10.24 15.10 1.86
N VAL A 55 -9.24 15.45 1.04
CA VAL A 55 -8.20 14.52 0.57
C VAL A 55 -7.42 13.94 1.75
N ARG A 56 -6.97 14.78 2.70
CA ARG A 56 -6.23 14.34 3.89
C ARG A 56 -7.06 13.39 4.75
N PHE A 57 -8.35 13.66 4.89
CA PHE A 57 -9.27 12.76 5.57
C PHE A 57 -9.38 11.39 4.87
N LEU A 58 -9.58 11.38 3.54
CA LEU A 58 -9.65 10.13 2.76
C LEU A 58 -8.32 9.34 2.78
N LEU A 59 -7.20 10.03 2.98
CA LEU A 59 -5.88 9.42 3.17
C LEU A 59 -5.63 8.93 4.61
N GLY A 60 -6.55 9.16 5.54
CA GLY A 60 -6.41 8.76 6.95
C GLY A 60 -5.36 9.58 7.71
N SER A 61 -5.03 10.78 7.24
CA SER A 61 -4.21 11.72 8.00
C SER A 61 -5.07 12.39 9.08
N ASP A 62 -4.49 12.64 10.26
CA ASP A 62 -5.19 13.36 11.33
C ASP A 62 -5.46 14.81 10.90
N VAL A 63 -6.69 15.05 10.47
CA VAL A 63 -7.24 16.39 10.24
C VAL A 63 -7.88 16.82 11.56
N THR A 64 -7.07 17.10 12.58
CA THR A 64 -7.59 17.76 13.78
C THR A 64 -7.78 19.24 13.46
N CYS A 65 -8.89 19.80 13.91
CA CYS A 65 -9.13 21.24 13.92
C CYS A 65 -8.01 21.92 14.76
N ASN A 66 -6.99 22.42 14.07
CA ASN A 66 -5.88 23.33 14.48
C ASN A 66 -4.48 22.95 13.97
N LYS A 67 -4.29 21.85 13.23
CA LYS A 67 -2.97 21.50 12.65
C LYS A 67 -2.87 21.64 11.13
N GLY A 68 -3.75 22.42 10.52
CA GLY A 68 -3.80 22.57 9.07
C GLY A 68 -4.00 24.01 8.67
N ILE A 69 -2.90 24.65 8.29
CA ILE A 69 -2.73 26.04 7.84
C ILE A 69 -2.41 26.99 9.00
N ALA A 70 -1.20 26.85 9.54
CA ALA A 70 -0.42 28.04 9.90
C ALA A 70 0.11 28.63 8.57
N ASP A 71 0.08 29.95 8.48
CA ASP A 71 0.61 30.73 7.37
C ASP A 71 2.14 30.54 7.25
N ASP A 72 2.74 31.02 6.15
CA ASP A 72 4.18 31.00 5.86
C ASP A 72 5.08 31.24 7.11
N ASP A 73 6.24 30.57 7.12
CA ASP A 73 7.35 30.68 8.08
C ASP A 73 7.23 29.99 9.44
N ASP A 74 7.08 28.66 9.46
CA ASP A 74 7.81 27.89 10.48
C ASP A 74 8.20 26.52 9.92
N ASP A 75 9.51 26.28 9.91
CA ASP A 75 10.16 24.98 9.75
C ASP A 75 9.72 24.04 10.89
N GLU A 76 8.50 23.51 10.82
CA GLU A 76 8.11 22.40 11.68
C GLU A 76 8.58 21.11 11.02
N GLU A 77 9.70 20.59 11.54
CA GLU A 77 10.18 19.24 11.33
C GLU A 77 8.99 18.28 11.26
N GLU A 78 8.75 17.71 10.08
CA GLU A 78 8.07 16.42 9.99
C GLU A 78 8.84 15.51 10.94
N ASP A 79 8.27 15.24 12.11
CA ASP A 79 8.64 14.11 12.96
C ASP A 79 8.18 12.83 12.24
N ASP A 80 8.68 12.67 11.00
CA ASP A 80 8.92 11.43 10.32
C ASP A 80 9.93 10.69 11.18
N GLU A 81 9.50 10.16 12.33
CA GLU A 81 10.17 8.98 12.87
C GLU A 81 10.07 7.95 11.73
N PRO A 82 11.18 7.64 11.05
CA PRO A 82 11.15 6.75 9.91
C PRO A 82 10.55 5.44 10.40
N ALA A 83 9.68 4.85 9.58
CA ALA A 83 9.04 3.57 9.82
C ALA A 83 9.98 2.64 10.62
N SER A 84 9.77 2.57 11.95
CA SER A 84 10.75 1.99 12.88
C SER A 84 11.31 0.69 12.31
N ASP A 85 12.59 0.78 11.91
CA ASP A 85 13.32 -0.26 11.22
C ASP A 85 13.06 -1.60 11.92
N PRO A 86 12.76 -2.70 11.20
CA PRO A 86 12.71 -4.02 11.81
C PRO A 86 13.91 -4.30 12.72
N GLU A 87 15.08 -3.72 12.44
CA GLU A 87 16.25 -3.78 13.30
C GLU A 87 16.08 -3.05 14.64
N ASP A 88 15.45 -1.87 14.70
CA ASP A 88 15.28 -1.12 15.95
C ASP A 88 14.22 -1.76 16.86
N GLN A 89 13.19 -2.38 16.26
CA GLN A 89 12.26 -3.26 16.99
C GLN A 89 12.98 -4.50 17.53
N SER A 90 13.85 -5.13 16.74
CA SER A 90 14.62 -6.31 17.16
C SER A 90 15.62 -5.98 18.28
N ARG A 91 16.30 -4.82 18.21
CA ARG A 91 17.22 -4.34 19.24
C ARG A 91 16.50 -4.08 20.55
N ARG A 92 15.38 -3.36 20.54
CA ARG A 92 14.60 -3.09 21.76
C ARG A 92 14.01 -4.36 22.37
N TYR A 93 13.56 -5.30 21.53
CA TYR A 93 13.07 -6.61 22.00
C TYR A 93 14.19 -7.45 22.62
N ARG A 94 15.43 -7.35 22.11
CA ARG A 94 16.62 -7.94 22.73
C ARG A 94 16.94 -7.29 24.07
N THR A 95 16.95 -5.96 24.16
CA THR A 95 17.19 -5.23 25.42
C THR A 95 16.16 -5.59 26.50
N LEU A 96 14.89 -5.75 26.12
CA LEU A 96 13.84 -6.16 27.05
C LEU A 96 13.98 -7.63 27.47
N LYS A 97 14.37 -8.51 26.55
CA LYS A 97 14.71 -9.91 26.87
C LYS A 97 15.91 -9.98 27.82
N GLU A 98 16.94 -9.16 27.62
CA GLU A 98 18.10 -9.05 28.52
C GLU A 98 17.72 -8.49 29.89
N MET A 99 16.85 -7.48 29.96
CA MET A 99 16.32 -6.97 31.24
C MET A 99 15.46 -8.02 31.97
N LEU A 100 14.68 -8.82 31.25
CA LEU A 100 13.91 -9.93 31.83
C LEU A 100 14.82 -11.06 32.32
N LEU A 101 15.86 -11.40 31.56
CA LEU A 101 16.82 -12.44 31.91
C LEU A 101 17.68 -12.04 33.12
N SER A 102 18.15 -10.79 33.15
CA SER A 102 18.93 -10.25 34.27
C SER A 102 18.12 -10.11 35.56
N TYR A 103 16.81 -9.86 35.48
CA TYR A 103 15.91 -9.92 36.64
C TYR A 103 15.61 -11.34 37.11
N ARG A 104 15.63 -12.32 36.20
CA ARG A 104 15.43 -13.74 36.53
C ARG A 104 16.63 -14.36 37.23
N VAL A 105 17.84 -14.01 36.79
CA VAL A 105 19.10 -14.62 37.27
C VAL A 105 19.71 -13.82 38.44
N GLY A 106 19.43 -12.52 38.55
CA GLY A 106 19.99 -11.64 39.58
C GLY A 106 19.13 -11.49 40.86
N LYS A 107 19.72 -10.86 41.89
CA LYS A 107 19.01 -10.51 43.13
C LYS A 107 17.81 -9.58 42.83
N LYS A 108 16.63 -9.96 43.33
CA LYS A 108 15.38 -9.22 43.16
C LYS A 108 15.35 -7.99 44.07
N SER A 109 15.81 -6.86 43.56
CA SER A 109 15.75 -5.56 44.24
C SER A 109 14.50 -4.77 43.84
N LYS A 110 13.91 -4.04 44.79
CA LYS A 110 12.76 -3.14 44.59
C LYS A 110 13.02 -2.12 43.46
N LYS A 111 14.26 -1.66 43.29
CA LYS A 111 14.67 -0.73 42.20
C LYS A 111 14.62 -1.40 40.81
N ARG A 112 15.04 -2.66 40.69
CA ARG A 112 15.01 -3.42 39.43
C ARG A 112 13.59 -3.81 39.02
N CYS A 113 12.72 -4.11 39.98
CA CYS A 113 11.30 -4.36 39.73
C CYS A 113 10.62 -3.13 39.09
N ARG A 114 10.83 -1.95 39.68
CA ARG A 114 10.30 -0.67 39.16
C ARG A 114 10.81 -0.33 37.76
N MET A 115 12.09 -0.62 37.46
CA MET A 115 12.66 -0.41 36.12
C MET A 115 12.00 -1.30 35.06
N LEU A 116 11.76 -2.57 35.39
CA LEU A 116 11.09 -3.50 34.48
C LEU A 116 9.61 -3.15 34.27
N GLU A 117 8.91 -2.71 35.31
CA GLU A 117 7.52 -2.26 35.20
C GLU A 117 7.40 -1.04 34.30
N LYS A 118 8.25 -0.02 34.48
CA LYS A 118 8.32 1.14 33.59
C LYS A 118 8.59 0.75 32.13
N ALA A 119 9.58 -0.11 31.88
CA ALA A 119 9.90 -0.58 30.53
C ALA A 119 8.73 -1.37 29.89
N LYS A 120 8.01 -2.18 30.67
CA LYS A 120 6.80 -2.89 30.20
C LYS A 120 5.66 -1.92 29.90
N GLU A 121 5.44 -0.92 30.73
CA GLU A 121 4.40 0.10 30.53
C GLU A 121 4.67 0.96 29.31
N GLU A 122 5.90 1.40 29.09
CA GLU A 122 6.29 2.16 27.90
C GLU A 122 6.05 1.36 26.62
N MET A 123 6.38 0.06 26.63
CA MET A 123 6.10 -0.83 25.49
C MET A 123 4.61 -1.07 25.29
N LYS A 124 3.82 -1.23 26.35
CA LYS A 124 2.36 -1.33 26.25
C LYS A 124 1.76 -0.04 25.68
N LYS A 125 2.18 1.14 26.15
CA LYS A 125 1.74 2.44 25.62
C LYS A 125 2.10 2.60 24.15
N LYS A 126 3.34 2.26 23.74
CA LYS A 126 3.78 2.30 22.34
C LYS A 126 3.00 1.31 21.46
N ASN A 127 2.77 0.08 21.93
CA ASN A 127 1.97 -0.91 21.21
C ASN A 127 0.50 -0.50 21.08
N GLN A 128 -0.10 0.07 22.13
CA GLN A 128 -1.46 0.60 22.08
C GLN A 128 -1.58 1.77 21.09
N LYS A 129 -0.64 2.73 21.11
CA LYS A 129 -0.56 3.79 20.09
C LYS A 129 -0.43 3.22 18.68
N LYS A 130 0.44 2.22 18.48
CA LYS A 130 0.61 1.55 17.17
C LYS A 130 -0.66 0.82 16.73
N GLN A 131 -1.38 0.19 17.65
CA GLN A 131 -2.62 -0.53 17.36
C GLN A 131 -3.79 0.42 17.11
N GLN A 132 -3.83 1.58 17.79
CA GLN A 132 -4.74 2.68 17.47
C GLN A 132 -4.46 3.26 16.08
N ARG A 133 -3.20 3.54 15.73
CA ARG A 133 -2.80 3.98 14.37
C ARG A 133 -3.17 2.97 13.28
N LYS A 134 -3.05 1.67 13.57
CA LYS A 134 -3.52 0.62 12.64
C LYS A 134 -5.04 0.61 12.52
N LYS A 135 -5.76 0.74 13.64
CA LYS A 135 -7.24 0.76 13.66
C LYS A 135 -7.82 2.01 12.98
N SER A 136 -7.15 3.17 13.07
CA SER A 136 -7.54 4.36 12.29
C SER A 136 -7.33 4.11 10.80
N PHE A 137 -6.15 3.62 10.41
CA PHE A 137 -5.86 3.29 9.01
C PHE A 137 -6.88 2.33 8.37
N PHE A 138 -7.29 1.27 9.08
CA PHE A 138 -8.34 0.36 8.59
C PHE A 138 -9.76 0.98 8.59
N ALA A 139 -10.06 1.88 9.53
CA ALA A 139 -11.34 2.59 9.53
C ALA A 139 -11.41 3.67 8.43
N ASP A 140 -10.26 4.23 8.04
CA ASP A 140 -10.16 5.26 7.00
C ASP A 140 -10.32 4.64 5.59
N MET A 141 -9.89 3.40 5.39
CA MET A 141 -10.15 2.68 4.13
C MET A 141 -11.62 2.39 3.89
N SER A 142 -12.43 2.28 4.95
CA SER A 142 -13.87 2.10 4.84
C SER A 142 -14.55 3.26 4.09
N ALA A 143 -14.03 4.49 4.19
CA ALA A 143 -14.59 5.63 3.48
C ALA A 143 -14.39 5.51 1.95
N LEU A 144 -13.24 5.01 1.51
CA LEU A 144 -12.94 4.80 0.10
C LEU A 144 -13.76 3.67 -0.48
N GLU A 145 -13.95 2.57 0.26
CA GLU A 145 -14.77 1.42 -0.16
C GLU A 145 -16.24 1.79 -0.40
N MET A 146 -16.78 2.76 0.34
CA MET A 146 -18.20 3.17 0.26
C MET A 146 -18.52 4.21 -0.84
N ILE A 147 -17.56 4.54 -1.70
CA ILE A 147 -17.78 5.46 -2.83
C ILE A 147 -18.71 4.81 -3.87
N TYR A 148 -19.71 5.56 -4.35
CA TYR A 148 -20.72 5.03 -5.28
C TYR A 148 -20.18 4.73 -6.68
N ASP A 149 -19.46 5.69 -7.26
CA ASP A 149 -18.79 5.52 -8.56
C ASP A 149 -17.30 5.85 -8.40
N PRO A 150 -16.47 4.86 -8.06
CA PRO A 150 -15.04 5.08 -7.84
C PRO A 150 -14.28 5.38 -9.14
N GLN A 151 -14.77 4.90 -10.29
CA GLN A 151 -14.14 5.13 -11.60
C GLN A 151 -14.31 6.59 -12.01
N GLU A 152 -15.54 7.09 -12.02
CA GLU A 152 -15.82 8.48 -12.40
C GLU A 152 -15.15 9.46 -11.41
N PHE A 153 -15.13 9.12 -10.12
CA PHE A 153 -14.45 9.89 -9.10
C PHE A 153 -12.94 10.00 -9.36
N ALA A 154 -12.27 8.88 -9.67
CA ALA A 154 -10.83 8.86 -9.97
C ALA A 154 -10.51 9.67 -11.25
N GLU A 155 -11.34 9.56 -12.28
CA GLU A 155 -11.17 10.33 -13.52
C GLU A 155 -11.36 11.84 -13.30
N LYS A 156 -12.39 12.25 -12.55
CA LYS A 156 -12.62 13.67 -12.21
C LYS A 156 -11.45 14.24 -11.41
N LEU A 157 -10.96 13.50 -10.41
CA LEU A 157 -9.76 13.87 -9.65
C LEU A 157 -8.52 14.01 -10.54
N PHE A 158 -8.33 13.07 -11.46
CA PHE A 158 -7.18 13.09 -12.37
C PHE A 158 -7.24 14.26 -13.36
N ARG A 159 -8.42 14.55 -13.94
CA ARG A 159 -8.61 15.73 -14.80
C ARG A 159 -8.31 17.03 -14.05
N LYS A 160 -8.77 17.14 -12.80
CA LYS A 160 -8.45 18.28 -11.93
C LYS A 160 -6.94 18.41 -11.69
N LEU A 161 -6.26 17.31 -11.39
CA LEU A 161 -4.80 17.27 -11.19
C LEU A 161 -4.00 17.66 -12.46
N GLN A 162 -4.49 17.28 -13.64
CA GLN A 162 -3.87 17.67 -14.91
C GLN A 162 -4.07 19.16 -15.22
N ALA A 163 -5.27 19.68 -14.96
CA ALA A 163 -5.60 21.08 -15.21
C ALA A 163 -4.99 22.03 -14.16
N SER A 164 -4.77 21.57 -12.94
CA SER A 164 -4.33 22.45 -11.86
C SER A 164 -2.84 22.80 -11.95
N ARG A 165 -2.53 24.07 -11.67
CA ARG A 165 -1.17 24.60 -11.50
C ARG A 165 -0.81 24.72 -10.02
N ASP A 166 -1.27 23.76 -9.22
CA ASP A 166 -1.05 23.78 -7.77
C ASP A 166 0.41 23.48 -7.40
N LYS A 167 0.80 23.89 -6.19
CA LYS A 167 2.08 23.53 -5.56
C LYS A 167 2.28 22.01 -5.58
N TYR A 168 3.54 21.56 -5.68
CA TYR A 168 3.89 20.15 -5.81
C TYR A 168 3.32 19.26 -4.68
N GLU A 169 3.31 19.74 -3.44
CA GLU A 169 2.75 19.03 -2.29
C GLU A 169 1.26 18.69 -2.45
N ILE A 170 0.48 19.64 -2.99
CA ILE A 170 -0.95 19.45 -3.25
C ILE A 170 -1.13 18.41 -4.35
N ARG A 171 -0.30 18.47 -5.40
CA ARG A 171 -0.30 17.47 -6.48
C ARG A 171 0.03 16.08 -5.94
N LEU A 172 0.99 15.98 -5.02
CA LEU A 172 1.39 14.74 -4.37
C LEU A 172 0.23 14.11 -3.57
N LEU A 173 -0.55 14.93 -2.85
CA LEU A 173 -1.74 14.48 -2.13
C LEU A 173 -2.82 13.90 -3.06
N TYR A 174 -3.06 14.55 -4.20
CA TYR A 174 -4.01 14.02 -5.20
C TYR A 174 -3.50 12.72 -5.83
N MET A 175 -2.21 12.62 -6.17
CA MET A 175 -1.61 11.37 -6.66
C MET A 175 -1.73 10.24 -5.62
N ALA A 176 -1.55 10.55 -4.34
CA ALA A 176 -1.72 9.61 -3.25
C ALA A 176 -3.16 9.09 -3.17
N LEU A 177 -4.15 9.97 -3.30
CA LEU A 177 -5.56 9.60 -3.25
C LEU A 177 -5.95 8.75 -4.47
N ILE A 178 -5.59 9.19 -5.68
CA ILE A 178 -5.90 8.48 -6.92
C ILE A 178 -5.29 7.07 -6.90
N SER A 179 -4.01 6.94 -6.51
CA SER A 179 -3.36 5.62 -6.43
C SER A 179 -4.02 4.68 -5.42
N ARG A 180 -4.50 5.19 -4.28
CA ARG A 180 -5.26 4.39 -3.31
C ARG A 180 -6.64 3.98 -3.81
N VAL A 181 -7.36 4.87 -4.49
CA VAL A 181 -8.67 4.56 -5.09
C VAL A 181 -8.52 3.47 -6.15
N ILE A 182 -7.48 3.55 -7.00
CA ILE A 182 -7.14 2.51 -7.97
C ILE A 182 -6.88 1.18 -7.26
N MET A 183 -6.11 1.19 -6.17
CA MET A 183 -5.75 -0.01 -5.42
C MET A 183 -6.98 -0.72 -4.81
N VAL A 184 -7.87 0.05 -4.17
CA VAL A 184 -9.03 -0.49 -3.45
C VAL A 184 -10.06 -1.06 -4.42
N HIS A 185 -10.40 -0.30 -5.46
CA HIS A 185 -11.46 -0.65 -6.41
C HIS A 185 -10.97 -1.36 -7.66
N ARG A 186 -9.65 -1.59 -7.79
CA ARG A 186 -9.01 -2.22 -8.96
C ARG A 186 -9.42 -1.55 -10.29
N LEU A 187 -9.21 -0.22 -10.34
CA LEU A 187 -9.64 0.62 -11.45
C LEU A 187 -8.63 0.66 -12.59
N ILE A 188 -9.11 0.75 -13.83
CA ILE A 188 -8.26 0.89 -15.01
C ILE A 188 -8.18 2.37 -15.40
N LEU A 189 -7.13 3.07 -14.92
CA LEU A 189 -6.84 4.45 -15.28
C LEU A 189 -5.48 4.56 -15.99
N LEU A 190 -5.45 4.23 -17.29
CA LEU A 190 -4.20 4.08 -18.05
C LEU A 190 -3.41 5.40 -18.19
N SER A 191 -4.09 6.54 -18.27
CA SER A 191 -3.46 7.86 -18.39
C SER A 191 -2.65 8.27 -17.15
N PHE A 192 -2.87 7.62 -16.01
CA PHE A 192 -2.15 7.89 -14.77
C PHE A 192 -0.68 7.41 -14.82
N TYR A 193 -0.39 6.31 -15.53
CA TYR A 193 0.97 5.74 -15.57
C TYR A 193 1.97 6.63 -16.32
N PRO A 194 1.69 7.12 -17.55
CA PRO A 194 2.58 8.06 -18.23
C PRO A 194 2.73 9.37 -17.45
N PHE A 195 1.71 9.77 -16.70
CA PHE A 195 1.78 10.94 -15.84
C PHE A 195 2.75 10.74 -14.67
N LEU A 196 2.70 9.58 -14.00
CA LEU A 196 3.66 9.24 -12.95
C LEU A 196 5.10 9.13 -13.48
N GLN A 197 5.31 8.53 -14.66
CA GLN A 197 6.63 8.36 -15.27
C GLN A 197 7.44 9.66 -15.35
N ARG A 198 6.78 10.80 -15.58
CA ARG A 198 7.43 12.14 -15.62
C ARG A 198 8.06 12.57 -14.30
N TYR A 199 7.56 12.05 -13.18
CA TYR A 199 8.02 12.37 -11.84
C TYR A 199 9.00 11.33 -11.28
N LEU A 200 9.23 10.22 -11.99
CA LEU A 200 10.10 9.12 -11.54
C LEU A 200 11.57 9.39 -11.88
N THR A 201 12.12 10.43 -11.25
CA THR A 201 13.55 10.75 -11.29
C THR A 201 14.14 10.70 -9.87
N PRO A 202 15.36 10.18 -9.68
CA PRO A 202 15.93 9.96 -8.34
C PRO A 202 16.20 11.26 -7.56
N HIS A 203 16.36 12.38 -8.26
CA HIS A 203 16.58 13.70 -7.65
C HIS A 203 15.27 14.39 -7.23
N GLN A 204 14.11 13.83 -7.61
CA GLN A 204 12.82 14.41 -7.27
C GLN A 204 12.57 14.37 -5.76
N ARG A 205 11.97 15.43 -5.21
CA ARG A 205 11.51 15.46 -3.82
C ARG A 205 10.42 14.42 -3.60
N ASP A 206 10.43 13.73 -2.45
CA ASP A 206 9.45 12.70 -2.09
C ASP A 206 9.31 11.55 -3.09
N VAL A 207 10.40 11.20 -3.78
CA VAL A 207 10.37 10.15 -4.82
C VAL A 207 9.94 8.78 -4.28
N THR A 208 10.20 8.50 -3.00
CA THR A 208 9.74 7.28 -2.32
C THR A 208 8.20 7.21 -2.24
N LYS A 209 7.54 8.34 -1.98
CA LYS A 209 6.07 8.46 -1.98
C LYS A 209 5.52 8.23 -3.39
N LEU A 210 6.16 8.78 -4.43
CA LEU A 210 5.78 8.54 -5.83
C LEU A 210 5.91 7.07 -6.25
N LEU A 211 6.99 6.40 -5.86
CA LEU A 211 7.18 4.96 -6.13
C LEU A 211 6.15 4.10 -5.40
N LEU A 212 5.75 4.50 -4.20
CA LEU A 212 4.64 3.85 -3.49
C LEU A 212 3.32 4.01 -4.25
N PHE A 213 3.04 5.19 -4.83
CA PHE A 213 1.84 5.41 -5.64
C PHE A 213 1.83 4.56 -6.92
N ALA A 214 3.00 4.40 -7.55
CA ALA A 214 3.17 3.49 -8.69
C ALA A 214 2.87 2.03 -8.30
N ALA A 215 3.34 1.58 -7.15
CA ALA A 215 3.05 0.24 -6.63
C ALA A 215 1.56 0.06 -6.27
N HIS A 216 0.91 1.09 -5.71
CA HIS A 216 -0.54 1.05 -5.41
C HIS A 216 -1.42 1.02 -6.66
N ALA A 217 -1.04 1.75 -7.71
CA ALA A 217 -1.78 1.75 -8.97
C ALA A 217 -1.65 0.39 -9.70
N SER A 218 -0.53 -0.32 -9.51
CA SER A 218 -0.27 -1.61 -10.17
C SER A 218 -1.10 -2.75 -9.59
N HIS A 219 -1.90 -3.44 -10.42
CA HIS A 219 -2.71 -4.58 -10.02
C HIS A 219 -3.03 -5.49 -11.22
N ASP A 220 -3.49 -6.71 -10.94
CA ASP A 220 -3.63 -7.83 -11.89
C ASP A 220 -4.50 -7.52 -13.13
N LEU A 221 -5.40 -6.53 -13.03
CA LEU A 221 -6.32 -6.14 -14.12
C LEU A 221 -5.74 -5.07 -15.05
N VAL A 222 -4.54 -4.56 -14.79
CA VAL A 222 -3.90 -3.56 -15.68
C VAL A 222 -3.07 -4.28 -16.73
N PRO A 223 -3.12 -3.84 -18.00
CA PRO A 223 -2.30 -4.41 -19.05
C PRO A 223 -0.81 -4.42 -18.66
N PRO A 224 -0.12 -5.57 -18.79
CA PRO A 224 1.26 -5.71 -18.36
C PRO A 224 2.20 -4.77 -19.13
N ASP A 225 1.90 -4.44 -20.38
CA ASP A 225 2.71 -3.55 -21.23
C ASP A 225 2.89 -2.15 -20.61
N VAL A 226 1.83 -1.62 -19.99
CA VAL A 226 1.84 -0.29 -19.36
C VAL A 226 2.67 -0.31 -18.08
N VAL A 227 2.54 -1.38 -17.29
CA VAL A 227 3.30 -1.56 -16.05
C VAL A 227 4.76 -1.89 -16.36
N GLU A 228 5.05 -2.63 -17.42
CA GLU A 228 6.41 -2.91 -17.88
C GLU A 228 7.13 -1.63 -18.29
N ALA A 229 6.46 -0.74 -19.02
CA ALA A 229 7.01 0.58 -19.34
C ALA A 229 7.36 1.37 -18.07
N LEU A 230 6.51 1.30 -17.03
CA LEU A 230 6.77 1.94 -15.73
C LEU A 230 7.98 1.32 -15.02
N VAL A 231 8.05 -0.02 -14.95
CA VAL A 231 9.17 -0.76 -14.34
C VAL A 231 10.49 -0.45 -15.06
N ARG A 232 10.46 -0.37 -16.39
CA ARG A 232 11.61 -0.03 -17.22
C ARG A 232 12.14 1.38 -16.93
N VAL A 233 11.25 2.37 -16.80
CA VAL A 233 11.62 3.73 -16.40
C VAL A 233 12.27 3.74 -15.01
N ILE A 234 11.72 3.01 -14.04
CA ILE A 234 12.31 2.90 -12.70
C ILE A 234 13.71 2.27 -12.77
N ALA A 235 13.86 1.18 -13.53
CA ALA A 235 15.15 0.52 -13.66
C ALA A 235 16.21 1.45 -14.29
N TYR A 236 15.90 2.09 -15.41
CA TYR A 236 16.86 2.96 -16.11
C TYR A 236 17.16 4.27 -15.37
N ASN A 237 16.22 4.81 -14.60
CA ASN A 237 16.45 6.05 -13.87
C ASN A 237 17.06 5.84 -12.49
N PHE A 238 16.75 4.74 -11.79
CA PHE A 238 17.20 4.52 -10.40
C PHE A 238 18.35 3.52 -10.29
N ILE A 239 18.34 2.45 -11.09
CA ILE A 239 19.26 1.31 -10.96
C ILE A 239 20.39 1.48 -11.98
N THR A 240 21.19 2.51 -11.75
CA THR A 240 22.40 2.80 -12.54
C THR A 240 23.59 3.02 -11.61
N ASP A 241 24.79 2.72 -12.07
CA ASP A 241 26.01 2.89 -11.27
C ASP A 241 26.33 4.36 -10.95
N ARG A 242 25.66 5.31 -11.61
CA ARG A 242 25.82 6.76 -11.38
C ARG A 242 25.01 7.25 -10.18
N ASN A 243 23.99 6.50 -9.77
CA ASN A 243 23.11 6.90 -8.68
C ASN A 243 23.64 6.48 -7.31
N SER A 244 23.13 7.12 -6.27
CA SER A 244 23.44 6.77 -4.89
C SER A 244 22.95 5.36 -4.54
N THR A 245 23.63 4.70 -3.60
CA THR A 245 23.25 3.33 -3.20
C THR A 245 21.86 3.25 -2.58
N GLU A 246 21.39 4.36 -2.00
CA GLU A 246 20.06 4.55 -1.45
C GLU A 246 19.02 4.56 -2.57
N ALA A 247 19.25 5.34 -3.64
CA ALA A 247 18.35 5.41 -4.79
C ALA A 247 18.22 4.04 -5.48
N ILE A 248 19.32 3.32 -5.64
CA ILE A 248 19.32 1.95 -6.20
C ILE A 248 18.50 1.00 -5.32
N THR A 249 18.68 1.07 -3.99
CA THR A 249 17.95 0.24 -3.03
C THR A 249 16.45 0.51 -3.10
N VAL A 250 16.06 1.79 -3.13
CA VAL A 250 14.66 2.22 -3.25
C VAL A 250 14.06 1.75 -4.56
N GLY A 251 14.80 1.87 -5.68
CA GLY A 251 14.37 1.38 -6.99
C GLY A 251 14.11 -0.13 -7.01
N LEU A 252 15.05 -0.94 -6.49
CA LEU A 252 14.90 -2.41 -6.42
C LEU A 252 13.69 -2.82 -5.56
N ASN A 253 13.49 -2.16 -4.42
CA ASN A 253 12.34 -2.43 -3.55
C ASN A 253 11.01 -2.03 -4.21
N ALA A 254 10.98 -0.90 -4.93
CA ALA A 254 9.80 -0.45 -5.65
C ALA A 254 9.42 -1.42 -6.78
N ILE A 255 10.40 -1.86 -7.59
CA ILE A 255 10.17 -2.87 -8.63
C ILE A 255 9.64 -4.17 -8.01
N ARG A 256 10.22 -4.64 -6.91
CA ARG A 256 9.71 -5.82 -6.20
C ARG A 256 8.25 -5.67 -5.80
N GLU A 257 7.86 -4.52 -5.26
CA GLU A 257 6.47 -4.27 -4.84
C GLU A 257 5.49 -4.20 -6.02
N ILE A 258 5.89 -3.59 -7.14
CA ILE A 258 5.10 -3.57 -8.38
C ILE A 258 4.93 -5.00 -8.92
N VAL A 259 6.03 -5.75 -9.03
CA VAL A 259 6.05 -7.10 -9.59
C VAL A 259 5.34 -8.12 -8.70
N CYS A 260 5.31 -7.89 -7.38
CA CYS A 260 4.54 -8.73 -6.44
C CYS A 260 3.05 -8.72 -6.78
N ARG A 261 2.54 -7.59 -7.29
CA ARG A 261 1.16 -7.42 -7.74
C ARG A 261 1.01 -7.80 -9.21
N CYS A 262 1.93 -7.38 -10.07
CA CYS A 262 1.90 -7.64 -11.50
C CYS A 262 3.14 -8.44 -11.93
N PRO A 263 3.12 -9.78 -11.84
CA PRO A 263 4.31 -10.57 -12.12
C PRO A 263 4.76 -10.56 -13.58
N LEU A 264 3.82 -10.29 -14.49
CA LEU A 264 4.05 -10.22 -15.93
C LEU A 264 4.70 -8.91 -16.38
N ALA A 265 4.82 -7.92 -15.49
CA ALA A 265 5.27 -6.57 -15.82
C ALA A 265 6.80 -6.41 -15.92
N ILE A 266 7.55 -7.52 -15.99
CA ILE A 266 9.02 -7.47 -16.09
C ILE A 266 9.51 -8.46 -17.15
N SER A 267 10.35 -7.96 -18.05
CA SER A 267 10.99 -8.79 -19.06
C SER A 267 12.00 -9.74 -18.41
N MET A 268 12.21 -10.90 -19.04
CA MET A 268 13.17 -11.89 -18.54
C MET A 268 14.60 -11.34 -18.51
N GLU A 269 14.95 -10.50 -19.51
CA GLU A 269 16.25 -9.84 -19.60
C GLU A 269 16.45 -8.87 -18.43
N LEU A 270 15.49 -7.97 -18.20
CA LEU A 270 15.57 -7.01 -17.11
C LEU A 270 15.66 -7.72 -15.75
N MET A 271 14.92 -8.80 -15.55
CA MET A 271 14.99 -9.56 -14.30
C MET A 271 16.38 -10.20 -14.07
N GLN A 272 17.04 -10.67 -15.13
CA GLN A 272 18.40 -11.21 -15.02
C GLN A 272 19.42 -10.13 -14.69
N ASP A 273 19.29 -8.94 -15.29
CA ASP A 273 20.13 -7.79 -14.99
C ASP A 273 19.98 -7.35 -13.52
N LEU A 274 18.74 -7.24 -13.05
CA LEU A 274 18.46 -6.89 -11.66
C LEU A 274 18.95 -7.95 -10.67
N ALA A 275 18.93 -9.24 -11.04
CA ALA A 275 19.49 -10.32 -10.23
C ALA A 275 21.02 -10.22 -10.09
N GLY A 276 21.72 -9.56 -11.03
CA GLY A 276 23.16 -9.30 -10.98
C GLY A 276 23.60 -8.54 -9.74
N TYR A 277 22.74 -7.65 -9.22
CA TYR A 277 23.01 -6.84 -8.02
C TYR A 277 23.07 -7.64 -6.71
N LYS A 278 22.84 -8.96 -6.72
CA LYS A 278 22.93 -9.82 -5.52
C LYS A 278 24.32 -9.87 -4.85
N LYS A 279 25.38 -9.55 -5.60
CA LYS A 279 26.78 -9.49 -5.12
C LYS A 279 27.31 -8.06 -4.97
N TYR A 280 26.42 -7.07 -5.00
CA TYR A 280 26.81 -5.67 -4.90
C TYR A 280 27.49 -5.37 -3.54
N LYS A 281 28.42 -4.41 -3.53
CA LYS A 281 29.23 -4.05 -2.34
C LYS A 281 28.33 -3.64 -1.16
N ASN A 282 27.31 -2.83 -1.43
CA ASN A 282 26.34 -2.42 -0.41
C ASN A 282 25.34 -3.55 -0.11
N LYS A 283 25.22 -3.90 1.18
CA LYS A 283 24.32 -4.95 1.68
C LYS A 283 22.85 -4.65 1.37
N ASN A 284 22.42 -3.38 1.42
CA ASN A 284 21.03 -2.98 1.21
C ASN A 284 20.59 -3.24 -0.23
N VAL A 285 21.42 -2.83 -1.20
CA VAL A 285 21.23 -3.12 -2.63
C VAL A 285 21.21 -4.62 -2.88
N ALA A 286 22.18 -5.35 -2.30
CA ALA A 286 22.26 -6.80 -2.44
C ALA A 286 21.04 -7.52 -1.82
N MET A 287 20.47 -7.00 -0.72
CA MET A 287 19.25 -7.52 -0.12
C MET A 287 18.02 -7.21 -0.98
N GLY A 288 17.93 -6.01 -1.57
CA GLY A 288 16.90 -5.65 -2.55
C GLY A 288 16.85 -6.66 -3.70
N ALA A 289 17.99 -6.90 -4.36
CA ALA A 289 18.10 -7.87 -5.44
C ALA A 289 17.74 -9.31 -5.01
N ARG A 290 18.21 -9.75 -3.83
CA ARG A 290 17.86 -11.09 -3.28
C ARG A 290 16.36 -11.22 -3.00
N SER A 291 15.70 -10.17 -2.54
CA SER A 291 14.27 -10.19 -2.26
C SER A 291 13.44 -10.32 -3.54
N LEU A 292 13.90 -9.72 -4.64
CA LEU A 292 13.32 -9.91 -5.98
C LEU A 292 13.54 -11.34 -6.48
N ILE A 293 14.76 -11.90 -6.35
CA ILE A 293 15.03 -13.30 -6.70
C ILE A 293 14.10 -14.26 -5.93
N HIS A 294 13.90 -14.03 -4.63
CA HIS A 294 13.02 -14.87 -3.83
C HIS A 294 11.55 -14.80 -4.27
N LEU A 295 11.09 -13.62 -4.69
CA LEU A 295 9.77 -13.45 -5.27
C LEU A 295 9.62 -14.27 -6.57
N PHE A 296 10.59 -14.18 -7.48
CA PHE A 296 10.56 -14.93 -8.74
C PHE A 296 10.68 -16.44 -8.58
N ARG A 297 11.37 -16.93 -7.55
CA ARG A 297 11.36 -18.37 -7.24
C ARG A 297 9.96 -18.92 -6.97
N ARG A 298 9.07 -18.08 -6.42
CA ARG A 298 7.68 -18.44 -6.13
C ARG A 298 6.77 -18.25 -7.34
N ILE A 299 6.97 -17.17 -8.09
CA ILE A 299 6.06 -16.80 -9.19
C ILE A 299 6.44 -17.52 -10.49
N ASN A 300 7.67 -17.34 -10.96
CA ASN A 300 8.15 -17.89 -12.22
C ASN A 300 9.67 -18.17 -12.13
N PRO A 301 10.06 -19.39 -11.69
CA PRO A 301 11.48 -19.74 -11.58
C PRO A 301 12.18 -19.86 -12.94
N LYS A 302 11.45 -19.92 -14.07
CA LYS A 302 12.06 -20.00 -15.41
C LYS A 302 12.73 -18.69 -15.81
N ALA A 303 12.20 -17.55 -15.37
CA ALA A 303 12.78 -16.22 -15.62
C ALA A 303 14.17 -16.06 -14.98
N LEU A 304 14.46 -16.81 -13.91
CA LEU A 304 15.76 -16.81 -13.25
C LEU A 304 16.77 -17.75 -13.93
N THR A 305 18.04 -17.38 -13.87
CA THR A 305 19.16 -18.24 -14.29
C THR A 305 19.20 -19.52 -13.44
N LYS A 306 19.76 -20.61 -13.98
CA LYS A 306 19.85 -21.91 -13.28
C LYS A 306 20.47 -21.80 -11.87
N LYS A 307 21.45 -20.89 -11.70
CA LYS A 307 22.14 -20.65 -10.42
C LYS A 307 21.22 -20.04 -9.36
N ASP A 308 20.23 -19.26 -9.78
CA ASP A 308 19.37 -18.48 -8.89
C ASP A 308 18.03 -19.14 -8.59
N ARG A 309 17.69 -20.27 -9.23
CA ARG A 309 16.45 -21.02 -9.00
C ARG A 309 16.36 -21.65 -7.60
N GLY A 310 17.48 -21.86 -6.92
CA GLY A 310 17.52 -22.55 -5.64
C GLY A 310 17.28 -24.06 -5.78
N ARG A 311 17.18 -24.77 -4.65
CA ARG A 311 16.89 -26.20 -4.63
C ARG A 311 15.38 -26.41 -4.80
N PRO A 312 14.91 -27.19 -5.79
CA PRO A 312 13.49 -27.43 -5.96
C PRO A 312 12.93 -28.19 -4.75
N THR A 313 12.02 -27.55 -4.02
CA THR A 313 11.21 -28.19 -2.99
C THR A 313 9.96 -28.80 -3.62
N VAL A 314 9.48 -29.93 -3.11
CA VAL A 314 8.31 -30.66 -3.64
C VAL A 314 7.05 -29.76 -3.70
N ALA A 315 6.89 -28.85 -2.72
CA ALA A 315 5.84 -27.83 -2.70
C ALA A 315 5.94 -26.80 -3.84
N SER A 316 7.14 -26.53 -4.36
CA SER A 316 7.39 -25.59 -5.46
C SER A 316 7.17 -26.22 -6.83
N ALA A 317 7.14 -27.56 -6.92
CA ALA A 317 6.87 -28.29 -8.16
C ALA A 317 5.36 -28.47 -8.41
N GLN A 318 4.54 -28.50 -7.35
CA GLN A 318 3.07 -28.56 -7.42
C GLN A 318 2.42 -27.18 -7.63
N GLN A 319 3.15 -26.09 -7.38
CA GLN A 319 2.70 -24.76 -7.72
C GLN A 319 2.85 -24.54 -9.22
N GLU A 320 1.75 -24.71 -9.95
CA GLU A 320 1.56 -24.05 -11.25
C GLU A 320 2.03 -22.61 -11.10
N SER A 321 2.86 -22.14 -12.04
CA SER A 321 3.42 -20.79 -12.02
C SER A 321 2.33 -19.78 -11.71
N ILE A 322 2.47 -19.05 -10.60
CA ILE A 322 1.48 -18.05 -10.16
C ILE A 322 1.27 -16.98 -11.24
N ALA A 323 2.27 -16.77 -12.10
CA ALA A 323 2.15 -15.98 -13.33
C ALA A 323 1.29 -16.70 -14.37
N LYS A 324 -0.04 -16.60 -14.21
CA LYS A 324 -1.00 -16.96 -15.27
C LYS A 324 -1.00 -15.85 -16.34
N PRO A 325 -1.30 -16.16 -17.61
CA PRO A 325 -1.37 -15.14 -18.65
C PRO A 325 -2.43 -14.09 -18.32
N TYR A 326 -2.19 -12.86 -18.75
CA TYR A 326 -3.06 -11.72 -18.49
C TYR A 326 -4.50 -12.02 -18.94
N GLY A 327 -5.48 -11.62 -18.13
CA GLY A 327 -6.91 -11.86 -18.41
C GLY A 327 -7.43 -13.25 -18.01
N THR A 328 -6.59 -14.14 -17.49
CA THR A 328 -7.10 -15.42 -16.95
C THR A 328 -7.72 -15.25 -15.58
N ARG A 329 -9.02 -15.51 -15.47
CA ARG A 329 -9.73 -15.49 -14.18
C ARG A 329 -9.51 -16.84 -13.48
N GLN A 330 -9.01 -16.81 -12.25
CA GLN A 330 -9.03 -18.01 -11.41
C GLN A 330 -10.47 -18.28 -10.99
N VAL A 331 -11.15 -19.15 -11.73
CA VAL A 331 -12.42 -19.73 -11.30
C VAL A 331 -12.05 -21.00 -10.54
N THR A 332 -12.09 -20.94 -9.22
CA THR A 332 -12.01 -22.15 -8.41
C THR A 332 -13.33 -22.89 -8.58
N SER A 333 -13.32 -24.05 -9.23
CA SER A 333 -14.50 -24.91 -9.39
C SER A 333 -14.97 -25.51 -8.06
N PHE A 334 -14.12 -25.44 -7.03
CA PHE A 334 -14.37 -25.94 -5.69
C PHE A 334 -14.09 -24.84 -4.65
N VAL A 335 -14.79 -24.87 -3.53
CA VAL A 335 -14.48 -24.04 -2.37
C VAL A 335 -13.36 -24.75 -1.59
N PRO A 336 -12.18 -24.14 -1.38
CA PRO A 336 -11.13 -24.75 -0.57
C PRO A 336 -11.64 -25.11 0.83
N GLY A 337 -11.50 -26.37 1.24
CA GLY A 337 -12.05 -26.91 2.48
C GLY A 337 -13.38 -27.65 2.32
N ALA A 338 -14.00 -27.63 1.14
CA ALA A 338 -15.15 -28.48 0.83
C ALA A 338 -14.78 -29.97 0.83
N GLU A 339 -13.51 -30.30 0.54
CA GLU A 339 -12.95 -31.64 0.62
C GLU A 339 -12.91 -32.24 2.04
N ASN A 340 -13.00 -31.40 3.09
CA ASN A 340 -13.03 -31.83 4.49
C ASN A 340 -14.46 -32.06 5.01
N LEU A 341 -15.48 -31.75 4.22
CA LEU A 341 -16.84 -32.16 4.51
C LEU A 341 -16.93 -33.65 4.16
N THR A 342 -16.82 -34.50 5.16
CA THR A 342 -17.27 -35.89 5.04
C THR A 342 -18.74 -35.83 4.65
N MET A 343 -19.07 -36.27 3.44
CA MET A 343 -20.44 -36.57 3.08
C MET A 343 -20.88 -37.70 4.03
N GLU A 344 -21.51 -37.37 5.16
CA GLU A 344 -22.36 -38.34 5.81
C GLU A 344 -23.44 -38.65 4.78
N GLU A 345 -23.33 -39.83 4.16
CA GLU A 345 -24.36 -40.37 3.30
C GLU A 345 -25.66 -40.35 4.09
N ILE A 346 -26.53 -39.40 3.77
CA ILE A 346 -27.91 -39.44 4.23
C ILE A 346 -28.47 -40.74 3.64
N PRO A 347 -28.86 -41.72 4.47
CA PRO A 347 -29.30 -43.01 3.95
C PRO A 347 -30.64 -42.81 3.26
N GLY A 348 -30.60 -42.75 1.93
CA GLY A 348 -31.76 -42.82 1.05
C GLY A 348 -32.02 -41.57 0.23
N THR A 349 -31.35 -41.43 -0.92
CA THR A 349 -31.99 -40.96 -2.16
C THR A 349 -31.10 -41.21 -3.40
N PHE A 350 -31.53 -42.21 -4.18
CA PHE A 350 -31.43 -42.47 -5.63
C PHE A 350 -30.09 -42.44 -6.40
N PRO A 351 -29.89 -43.41 -7.32
CA PRO A 351 -28.64 -43.60 -8.05
C PRO A 351 -28.37 -42.48 -9.07
N SER A 352 -27.10 -42.11 -9.16
CA SER A 352 -26.50 -41.12 -10.04
C SER A 352 -26.59 -41.53 -11.52
N TYR A 353 -27.25 -40.70 -12.32
CA TYR A 353 -27.07 -40.71 -13.78
C TYR A 353 -25.96 -39.72 -14.17
N PRO A 354 -24.97 -40.11 -15.00
CA PRO A 354 -23.91 -39.22 -15.45
C PRO A 354 -24.45 -38.25 -16.50
N ILE A 355 -24.56 -36.96 -16.15
CA ILE A 355 -24.84 -35.91 -17.12
C ILE A 355 -23.54 -35.64 -17.89
N LEU A 356 -23.42 -36.28 -19.05
CA LEU A 356 -22.52 -35.88 -20.13
C LEU A 356 -22.94 -34.48 -20.63
N VAL A 357 -22.29 -33.43 -20.15
CA VAL A 357 -22.35 -32.12 -20.81
C VAL A 357 -21.31 -32.11 -21.92
N LYS A 358 -21.73 -32.46 -23.14
CA LYS A 358 -21.00 -32.19 -24.37
C LYS A 358 -20.89 -30.68 -24.56
N MET A 359 -19.67 -30.21 -24.77
CA MET A 359 -19.34 -28.89 -25.30
C MET A 359 -20.07 -28.65 -26.64
N ILE A 360 -20.67 -27.47 -26.78
CA ILE A 360 -20.80 -26.72 -28.04
C ILE A 360 -20.30 -25.31 -27.75
#